data_AF-A0A2V6Q221-F1
#
_entry.id   AF-A0A2V6Q221-F1
#
_cell.length_a   1.000
_cell.length_b   1.000
_cell.length_c   1.000
_cell.angle_alpha   90.00
_cell.angle_beta   90.00
_cell.angle_gamma   90.00
#
_symmetry.space_group_name_H-M   'P 1'
#
loop_
_entity.id
_entity.type
_entity.pdbx_description
1 polymer ?
#
loop_
_entity_poly.entity_id
_entity_poly.type
_entity_poly.pdbx_seq_one_letter_code
_entity_poly.pdbx_strand_id
1 'polypeptide(L)'
;MIFPVTLVIDGALAGVVYALVALAFVCVYKASRMINFAVGEWLMLGSRLVATGLHGFGLGLVAAVGFGCGGTVLAAVAWNRTVLRRLVGQPLMSLIMITIGLGA
;
A
#
# COMPACT_ATOMS: atom_id res chain seq x y z
N MET A 1 -13.41 33.95 10.02
CA MET A 1 -14.37 32.81 10.01
C MET A 1 -13.95 31.64 9.11
N ILE A 2 -12.91 31.77 8.27
CA ILE A 2 -12.47 30.70 7.34
C ILE A 2 -11.59 29.64 8.05
N PHE A 3 -10.81 30.03 9.06
CA PHE A 3 -9.91 29.15 9.82
C PHE A 3 -10.54 27.85 10.39
N PRO A 4 -11.70 27.87 11.07
CA PRO A 4 -12.28 26.62 11.56
C PRO A 4 -12.75 25.70 10.43
N VAL A 5 -13.17 26.25 9.30
CA VAL A 5 -13.62 25.46 8.14
C VAL A 5 -12.46 24.72 7.49
N THR A 6 -11.31 25.38 7.30
CA THR A 6 -10.11 24.74 6.74
C THR A 6 -9.59 23.63 7.65
N LEU A 7 -9.61 23.83 8.97
CA LEU A 7 -9.17 22.82 9.93
C LEU A 7 -10.05 21.56 9.90
N VAL A 8 -11.36 21.73 9.76
CA VAL A 8 -12.30 20.60 9.62
C VAL A 8 -12.05 19.85 8.31
N ILE A 9 -11.81 20.55 7.21
CA ILE A 9 -11.52 19.94 5.91
C ILE A 9 -10.20 19.14 5.96
N ASP A 10 -9.12 19.74 6.49
CA ASP A 10 -7.82 19.06 6.61
C ASP A 10 -7.91 17.83 7.52
N GLY A 11 -8.61 17.95 8.65
CA GLY A 11 -8.88 16.83 9.55
C GLY A 11 -9.67 15.71 8.88
N ALA A 12 -10.68 16.05 8.09
CA ALA A 12 -11.47 15.07 7.33
C ALA A 12 -10.62 14.37 6.26
N LEU A 13 -9.80 15.12 5.51
CA LEU A 13 -8.90 14.57 4.49
C LEU A 13 -7.85 13.62 5.11
N ALA A 14 -7.24 14.00 6.23
CA ALA A 14 -6.33 13.15 6.98
C ALA A 14 -7.04 11.87 7.49
N GLY A 15 -8.26 12.02 8.02
CA GLY A 15 -9.10 10.90 8.45
C GLY A 15 -9.38 9.89 7.34
N VAL A 16 -9.68 10.36 6.12
CA VAL A 16 -9.88 9.47 4.95
C VAL A 16 -8.62 8.67 4.65
N VAL A 17 -7.44 9.30 4.68
CA VAL A 17 -6.17 8.59 4.46
C VAL A 17 -5.96 7.52 5.53
N TYR A 18 -6.12 7.85 6.81
CA TYR A 18 -5.96 6.86 7.89
C TYR A 18 -7.00 5.73 7.82
N ALA A 19 -8.24 6.04 7.45
CA ALA A 19 -9.29 5.03 7.26
C ALA A 19 -8.94 4.05 6.13
N LEU A 20 -8.38 4.54 5.01
CA LEU A 20 -7.91 3.69 3.91
C LEU A 20 -6.72 2.81 4.34
N VAL A 21 -5.78 3.36 5.12
CA VAL A 21 -4.65 2.60 5.67
C VAL A 21 -5.15 1.49 6.60
N ALA A 22 -6.08 1.82 7.50
CA ALA A 22 -6.71 0.83 8.39
C ALA A 22 -7.44 -0.26 7.59
N LEU A 23 -8.17 0.12 6.54
CA LEU A 23 -8.84 -0.83 5.65
C LEU A 23 -7.84 -1.76 4.97
N ALA A 24 -6.71 -1.26 4.50
CA ALA A 24 -5.66 -2.08 3.90
C ALA A 24 -5.13 -3.13 4.89
N PHE A 25 -4.84 -2.74 6.14
CA PHE A 25 -4.45 -3.68 7.20
C PHE A 25 -5.52 -4.74 7.46
N VAL A 26 -6.79 -4.34 7.56
CA VAL A 26 -7.92 -5.27 7.79
C VAL A 26 -8.10 -6.24 6.63
N CYS A 27 -8.04 -5.77 5.39
CA CYS A 27 -8.17 -6.60 4.19
C CYS A 27 -7.03 -7.63 4.11
N VAL A 28 -5.79 -7.21 4.34
CA VAL A 28 -4.63 -8.11 4.34
C VAL A 28 -4.74 -9.15 5.44
N TYR A 29 -5.05 -8.74 6.67
CA TYR A 29 -5.20 -9.65 7.80
C TYR A 29 -6.35 -10.64 7.58
N LYS A 30 -7.48 -10.20 7.03
CA LYS A 30 -8.63 -11.08 6.77
C LYS A 30 -8.33 -12.11 5.67
N ALA A 31 -7.50 -11.75 4.68
CA ALA A 31 -7.11 -12.66 3.61
C ALA A 31 -6.05 -13.69 4.05
N SER A 32 -5.08 -13.28 4.88
CA SER A 32 -3.95 -14.14 5.29
C SER A 32 -4.15 -14.82 6.64
N ARG A 33 -4.99 -14.28 7.52
CA ARG A 33 -5.05 -14.52 8.97
C ARG A 33 -3.73 -14.26 9.71
N MET A 34 -2.92 -13.36 9.18
CA MET A 34 -1.57 -13.11 9.67
C MET A 34 -1.24 -11.63 9.57
N ILE A 35 -0.48 -11.13 10.56
CA ILE A 35 0.03 -9.77 10.53
C ILE A 35 1.11 -9.69 9.45
N ASN A 36 0.96 -8.74 8.54
CA ASN A 36 1.92 -8.42 7.50
C ASN A 36 2.61 -7.11 7.87
N PHE A 37 3.92 -7.14 8.12
CA PHE A 37 4.68 -5.95 8.51
C PHE A 37 5.06 -5.05 7.33
N ALA A 38 4.93 -5.55 6.10
CA ALA A 38 5.25 -4.82 4.88
C ALA A 38 4.11 -3.95 4.34
N VAL A 39 2.97 -3.86 5.02
CA VAL A 39 1.80 -3.08 4.53
C VAL A 39 2.18 -1.60 4.30
N GLY A 40 3.02 -1.04 5.16
CA GLY A 40 3.56 0.32 4.98
C GLY A 40 4.37 0.44 3.69
N GLU A 41 5.23 -0.54 3.41
CA GLU A 41 6.08 -0.55 2.21
C GLU A 41 5.25 -0.65 0.92
N TRP A 42 4.20 -1.47 0.91
CA TRP A 42 3.26 -1.54 -0.22
C TRP A 42 2.54 -0.21 -0.44
N LEU A 43 2.18 0.50 0.64
CA LEU A 43 1.55 1.81 0.55
C LEU A 43 2.53 2.87 0.00
N MET A 44 3.78 2.86 0.47
CA MET A 44 4.83 3.76 -0.01
C MET A 44 5.16 3.49 -1.49
N LEU A 45 5.27 2.23 -1.90
CA LEU A 45 5.48 1.88 -3.30
C LEU A 45 4.36 2.45 -4.20
N GLY A 46 3.11 2.30 -3.79
CA GLY A 46 1.97 2.86 -4.52
C GLY A 46 2.01 4.37 -4.64
N SER A 47 2.17 5.08 -3.53
CA SER A 47 2.24 6.54 -3.55
C SER A 47 3.42 7.05 -4.37
N ARG A 48 4.57 6.38 -4.28
CA ARG A 48 5.78 6.75 -5.03
C ARG A 48 5.63 6.50 -6.52
N LEU A 49 5.00 5.41 -6.94
CA LEU A 49 4.72 5.17 -8.36
C LEU A 49 3.74 6.22 -8.93
N VAL A 50 2.70 6.61 -8.18
CA VAL A 50 1.82 7.71 -8.59
C VAL A 50 2.61 9.01 -8.71
N ALA A 51 3.46 9.33 -7.74
CA ALA A 51 4.31 10.52 -7.77
C ALA A 51 5.30 10.51 -8.95
N THR A 52 5.89 9.34 -9.27
CA THR A 52 6.75 9.17 -10.45
C THR A 52 5.95 9.33 -11.75
N GLY A 53 4.73 8.81 -11.81
CA GLY A 53 3.83 9.04 -12.95
C GLY A 53 3.55 10.53 -13.16
N LEU A 54 3.22 11.23 -12.08
CA LEU A 54 2.84 12.65 -12.12
C LEU A 54 4.03 13.57 -12.41
N HIS A 55 5.14 13.43 -11.67
CA HIS A 55 6.28 14.34 -11.74
C HIS A 55 7.43 13.84 -12.61
N GLY A 56 7.62 12.52 -12.71
CA GLY A 56 8.69 11.92 -13.50
C GLY A 56 8.31 11.77 -14.98
N PHE A 57 7.10 11.27 -15.26
CA PHE A 57 6.61 11.06 -16.63
C PHE A 57 5.66 12.16 -17.12
N GLY A 58 5.29 13.11 -16.27
CA GLY A 58 4.38 14.21 -16.65
C GLY A 58 2.96 13.75 -16.99
N LEU A 59 2.53 12.59 -16.49
CA LEU A 59 1.19 12.07 -16.70
C LEU A 59 0.17 12.96 -15.97
N GLY A 60 -1.03 13.13 -16.53
CA GLY A 60 -2.14 13.74 -15.80
C GLY A 60 -2.54 12.90 -14.56
N LEU A 61 -3.19 13.52 -13.57
CA LEU A 61 -3.50 12.87 -12.29
C LEU A 61 -4.17 11.50 -12.42
N VAL A 62 -5.19 11.38 -13.28
CA VAL A 62 -5.91 10.12 -13.50
C VAL A 62 -4.99 9.04 -14.08
N ALA A 63 -4.15 9.41 -15.06
CA ALA A 63 -3.20 8.50 -15.67
C ALA A 63 -2.08 8.10 -14.69
N ALA A 64 -1.61 9.03 -13.84
CA ALA A 64 -0.63 8.76 -12.81
C ALA A 64 -1.17 7.80 -11.74
N VAL A 65 -2.43 7.97 -11.31
CA VAL A 65 -3.11 7.03 -10.41
C VAL A 65 -3.25 5.65 -11.07
N GLY A 66 -3.67 5.60 -12.34
CA GLY A 66 -3.74 4.35 -13.10
C GLY A 66 -2.38 3.65 -13.21
N PHE A 67 -1.31 4.41 -13.47
CA PHE A 67 0.06 3.91 -13.50
C PHE A 67 0.51 3.36 -12.14
N GLY A 68 0.24 4.07 -11.04
CA GLY A 68 0.58 3.60 -9.71
C GLY A 68 -0.18 2.33 -9.30
N CYS A 69 -1.49 2.28 -9.56
CA CYS A 69 -2.30 1.09 -9.33
C CYS A 69 -1.82 -0.09 -10.18
N GLY A 70 -1.57 0.12 -11.48
CA GLY A 70 -1.05 -0.92 -12.36
C GLY A 70 0.31 -1.44 -11.91
N GLY A 71 1.24 -0.54 -11.58
CA GLY A 71 2.59 -0.90 -11.14
C GLY A 71 2.60 -1.66 -9.81
N THR A 72 1.79 -1.25 -8.83
CA THR A 72 1.66 -1.96 -7.56
C THR A 72 1.01 -3.33 -7.71
N VAL A 73 -0.03 -3.47 -8.55
CA VAL A 73 -0.63 -4.78 -8.85
C VAL A 73 0.38 -5.70 -9.51
N LEU A 74 1.16 -5.21 -10.48
CA LEU A 74 2.21 -6.01 -11.12
C LEU A 74 3.27 -6.45 -10.12
N ALA A 75 3.73 -5.55 -9.24
CA ALA A 75 4.67 -5.87 -8.18
C ALA A 75 4.10 -6.90 -7.20
N ALA A 76 2.84 -6.78 -6.80
CA ALA A 76 2.16 -7.72 -5.92
C ALA A 76 2.00 -9.12 -6.56
N VAL A 77 1.66 -9.17 -7.85
CA VAL A 77 1.59 -10.43 -8.61
C VAL A 77 2.97 -11.08 -8.73
N ALA A 78 4.00 -10.29 -9.02
CA ALA A 78 5.39 -10.77 -9.07
C ALA A 78 5.81 -11.34 -7.72
N TRP A 79 5.62 -10.59 -6.64
CA TRP A 79 5.89 -11.02 -5.26
C TRP A 79 5.16 -12.31 -4.90
N ASN A 80 3.87 -12.41 -5.20
CA ASN A 80 3.11 -13.61 -4.94
C ASN A 80 3.69 -14.84 -5.68
N ARG A 81 4.07 -14.67 -6.95
CA ARG A 81 4.62 -15.76 -7.76
C ARG A 81 6.02 -16.17 -7.36
N THR A 82 6.90 -15.22 -7.06
CA THR A 82 8.31 -15.49 -6.81
C THR A 82 8.58 -15.86 -5.35
N VAL A 83 7.83 -15.29 -4.42
CA VAL A 83 8.09 -15.42 -2.99
C VAL A 83 6.99 -16.21 -2.28
N LEU A 84 5.75 -15.73 -2.26
CA LEU A 84 4.69 -16.36 -1.45
C LEU A 84 4.39 -17.80 -1.88
N ARG A 85 4.35 -18.08 -3.20
CA ARG A 85 4.15 -19.45 -3.70
C ARG A 85 5.22 -20.44 -3.23
N ARG A 86 6.44 -19.98 -2.95
CA ARG A 86 7.53 -20.84 -2.44
C ARG A 86 7.40 -21.14 -0.96
N LEU A 87 6.60 -20.36 -0.24
CA LEU A 87 6.39 -20.48 1.21
C LEU A 87 5.13 -21.27 1.56
N VAL A 88 4.43 -21.83 0.57
CA VAL A 88 3.28 -22.71 0.81
C VAL A 88 3.75 -23.95 1.58
N GLY A 89 3.15 -24.19 2.75
CA GLY A 89 3.51 -25.30 3.65
C GLY A 89 4.61 -24.98 4.66
N GLN A 90 5.17 -23.77 4.66
CA GLN A 90 6.16 -23.34 5.65
C GLN A 90 5.49 -22.85 6.96
N PRO A 91 6.22 -22.86 8.09
CA PRO A 91 5.69 -22.34 9.36
C PRO A 91 5.28 -20.88 9.27
N LEU A 92 4.26 -20.49 10.04
CA LEU A 92 3.74 -19.12 10.13
C LEU A 92 4.84 -18.08 10.35
N MET A 93 5.80 -18.37 11.23
CA MET A 93 6.90 -17.46 11.53
C MET A 93 7.76 -17.12 10.31
N SER A 94 7.91 -18.05 9.37
CA SER A 94 8.65 -17.79 8.12
C SER A 94 7.94 -16.76 7.25
N LEU A 95 6.61 -16.81 7.19
CA LEU A 95 5.81 -15.85 6.43
C LEU A 95 5.78 -14.47 7.10
N ILE A 96 5.81 -14.42 8.43
CA ILE A 96 5.92 -13.14 9.15
C ILE A 96 7.30 -12.53 8.89
N MET A 97 8.37 -13.31 9.06
CA MET A 97 9.75 -12.84 8.90
C MET A 97 10.01 -12.27 7.51
N ILE A 98 9.46 -12.86 6.44
CA ILE A 98 9.67 -12.34 5.09
C ILE A 98 8.97 -11.00 4.86
N THR A 99 7.85 -10.74 5.53
CA THR A 99 7.19 -9.43 5.46
C THR A 99 7.95 -8.36 6.23
N ILE A 100 8.66 -8.74 7.31
CA ILE A 100 9.60 -7.84 7.98
C ILE A 100 10.79 -7.56 7.07
N GLY A 101 11.34 -8.59 6.43
CA GLY A 101 12.47 -8.46 5.50
C GLY A 101 12.17 -7.66 4.24
N LEU A 102 10.91 -7.58 3.78
CA LEU A 102 10.52 -6.69 2.69
C LEU A 102 10.46 -5.22 3.14
N GLY A 103 10.13 -4.95 4.40
CA GLY A 103 10.02 -3.60 4.94
C GLY A 103 11.30 -3.06 5.60
N ALA A 104 12.44 -3.74 5.40
CA ALA A 104 13.76 -3.36 5.90
C ALA A 104 14.62 -2.82 4.75
#